data_AF-A0A430BX34-F1
#
_entry.id   AF-A0A430BX34-F1
#
_cell.length_a   1.000
_cell.length_b   1.000
_cell.length_c   1.000
_cell.angle_alpha   90.00
_cell.angle_beta   90.00
_cell.angle_gamma   90.00
#
_symmetry.space_group_name_H-M   'P 1'
#
loop_
_entity.id
_entity.type
_entity.pdbx_description
1 polymer ?
#
loop_
_entity_poly.entity_id
_entity_poly.type
_entity_poly.pdbx_seq_one_letter_code
_entity_poly.pdbx_strand_id
1 'polypeptide(L)'
;MTASACSNRPAAPAVSHPPADDLTCQAEPAAPVLPVTPTGDIDWQAFDAAGLAFDRDALIAGRSCRDALARVCGWHKMRGAQVNC
;
A
#
# COMPACT_ATOMS: atom_id res chain seq x y z
N MET A 1 -29.27 16.63 42.91
CA MET A 1 -28.12 16.06 42.18
C MET A 1 -28.10 16.70 40.80
N THR A 2 -27.27 17.71 40.61
CA THR A 2 -27.14 18.43 39.34
C THR A 2 -26.09 17.71 38.48
N ALA A 3 -26.55 17.00 37.46
CA ALA A 3 -25.66 16.42 36.45
C ALA A 3 -25.05 17.56 35.63
N SER A 4 -23.73 17.73 35.72
CA SER A 4 -22.98 18.72 34.95
C SER A 4 -22.97 18.31 33.47
N ALA A 5 -23.70 19.08 32.64
CA ALA A 5 -23.87 18.86 31.20
C ALA A 5 -22.64 19.29 30.36
N CYS A 6 -21.43 19.23 30.90
CA CYS A 6 -20.21 19.70 30.23
C CYS A 6 -19.57 18.67 29.29
N SER A 7 -20.12 17.45 29.17
CA SER A 7 -19.61 16.42 28.25
C SER A 7 -20.50 16.25 27.02
N ASN A 8 -20.66 17.33 26.25
CA ASN A 8 -21.17 17.25 24.87
C ASN A 8 -20.10 16.73 23.88
N ARG A 9 -19.18 15.87 24.34
CA ARG A 9 -18.23 15.24 23.42
C ARG A 9 -19.04 14.24 22.59
N PRO A 10 -19.07 14.39 21.26
CA PRO A 10 -19.71 13.39 20.41
C PRO A 10 -19.15 12.01 20.76
N ALA A 11 -20.02 11.02 20.89
CA ALA A 11 -19.60 9.64 21.07
C ALA A 11 -18.59 9.29 19.97
N ALA A 12 -17.50 8.60 20.35
CA ALA A 12 -16.52 8.18 19.37
C ALA A 12 -17.21 7.34 18.28
N PRO A 13 -16.87 7.54 16.99
CA PRO A 13 -17.43 6.73 15.94
C PRO A 13 -17.12 5.26 16.19
N ALA A 14 -18.11 4.38 15.96
CA ALA A 14 -17.97 2.95 16.18
C ALA A 14 -16.83 2.31 15.36
N VAL A 15 -16.41 2.96 14.26
CA VAL A 15 -15.27 2.58 13.44
C VAL A 15 -14.42 3.81 13.17
N SER A 16 -13.16 3.77 13.60
CA SER A 16 -12.20 4.87 13.48
C SER A 16 -11.18 4.68 12.36
N HIS A 17 -11.20 3.54 11.67
CA HIS A 17 -10.25 3.18 10.62
C HIS A 17 -10.96 2.65 9.36
N PRO A 18 -10.36 2.79 8.17
CA PRO A 18 -10.83 2.12 6.97
C PRO A 18 -10.81 0.59 7.14
N PRO A 19 -11.57 -0.16 6.31
CA PRO A 19 -11.42 -1.62 6.21
C PRO A 19 -9.95 -2.03 6.06
N ALA A 20 -9.54 -3.11 6.73
CA ALA A 20 -8.15 -3.58 6.65
C ALA A 20 -7.73 -3.91 5.21
N ASP A 21 -8.66 -4.40 4.39
CA ASP A 21 -8.43 -4.71 2.98
C ASP A 21 -8.07 -3.46 2.16
N ASP A 22 -8.54 -2.26 2.54
CA ASP A 22 -8.17 -1.02 1.87
C ASP A 22 -6.72 -0.61 2.12
N LEU A 23 -6.08 -1.16 3.16
CA LEU A 23 -4.66 -0.96 3.49
C LEU A 23 -3.74 -1.97 2.80
N THR A 24 -4.30 -2.97 2.12
CA THR A 24 -3.51 -4.00 1.46
C THR A 24 -2.95 -3.50 0.14
N CYS A 25 -1.67 -3.80 -0.07
CA CYS A 25 -0.93 -3.50 -1.27
C CYS A 25 -0.31 -4.79 -1.79
N GLN A 26 0.05 -4.83 -3.07
CA GLN A 26 0.82 -5.94 -3.59
C GLN A 26 2.22 -5.96 -2.96
N ALA A 27 2.77 -7.17 -2.79
CA ALA A 27 4.11 -7.35 -2.26
C ALA A 27 5.16 -6.76 -3.20
N GLU A 28 6.26 -6.30 -2.62
CA GLU A 28 7.43 -5.87 -3.37
C GLU A 28 8.06 -7.08 -4.08
N PRO A 29 8.39 -6.98 -5.39
CA PRO A 29 9.06 -8.06 -6.09
C PRO A 29 10.48 -8.26 -5.55
N ALA A 30 10.96 -9.49 -5.57
CA ALA A 30 12.35 -9.78 -5.22
C ALA A 30 13.29 -9.35 -6.35
N ALA A 31 14.45 -8.81 -5.98
CA ALA A 31 15.48 -8.44 -6.94
C ALA A 31 15.96 -9.67 -7.74
N PRO A 32 16.23 -9.52 -9.05
CA PRO A 32 16.75 -10.60 -9.87
C PRO A 32 18.14 -11.05 -9.39
N VAL A 33 18.36 -12.36 -9.38
CA VAL A 33 19.65 -12.97 -9.04
C VAL A 33 20.42 -13.22 -10.33
N LEU A 34 21.74 -12.99 -10.32
CA LEU A 34 22.60 -13.25 -11.47
C LEU A 34 22.54 -14.75 -11.85
N PRO A 35 21.97 -15.09 -13.02
CA PRO A 35 21.91 -16.47 -13.47
C PRO A 35 23.27 -16.89 -14.01
N VAL A 36 23.68 -18.11 -13.66
CA VAL A 36 24.92 -18.73 -14.13
C VAL A 36 24.54 -19.93 -14.99
N THR A 37 25.11 -19.99 -16.19
CA THR A 37 24.96 -21.10 -17.12
C THR A 37 25.64 -22.38 -16.58
N PRO A 38 25.32 -23.56 -17.13
CA PRO A 38 26.00 -24.81 -16.74
C PRO A 38 27.52 -24.79 -16.95
N THR A 39 28.04 -23.92 -17.81
CA THR A 39 29.49 -23.75 -18.06
C THR A 39 30.16 -22.79 -17.08
N GLY A 40 29.40 -22.13 -16.20
CA GLY A 40 29.91 -21.18 -15.22
C GLY A 40 29.90 -19.72 -15.70
N ASP A 41 29.47 -19.46 -16.93
CA ASP A 41 29.36 -18.11 -17.48
C ASP A 41 28.06 -17.44 -17.03
N ILE A 42 28.06 -16.11 -16.90
CA ILE A 42 26.85 -15.34 -16.59
C ILE A 42 25.92 -15.32 -17.80
N ASP A 43 24.64 -15.64 -17.60
CA ASP A 43 23.61 -15.48 -18.62
C ASP A 43 23.02 -14.06 -18.56
N TRP A 44 23.69 -13.12 -19.24
CA TRP A 44 23.25 -11.72 -19.28
C TRP A 44 21.88 -11.53 -19.92
N GLN A 45 21.53 -12.35 -20.91
CA GLN A 45 20.22 -12.24 -21.57
C GLN A 45 19.09 -12.62 -20.61
N ALA A 46 19.27 -13.69 -19.82
CA ALA A 46 18.31 -14.06 -18.79
C ALA A 46 18.24 -13.01 -17.67
N PHE A 47 19.38 -12.41 -17.28
CA PHE A 47 19.42 -11.36 -16.28
C PHE A 47 18.66 -10.11 -16.73
N ASP A 48 18.88 -9.65 -17.97
CA ASP A 48 18.19 -8.46 -18.52
C ASP A 48 16.67 -8.69 -18.61
N ALA A 49 16.24 -9.88 -19.05
CA ALA A 49 14.83 -10.23 -19.08
C ALA A 49 14.21 -10.23 -17.67
N ALA A 50 14.92 -10.76 -16.68
CA ALA A 50 14.50 -10.74 -15.29
C ALA A 50 14.46 -9.31 -14.72
N GLY A 51 15.40 -8.44 -15.11
CA GLY A 51 15.41 -7.02 -14.76
C GLY A 51 14.18 -6.28 -15.27
N LEU A 52 13.81 -6.46 -16.53
CA LEU A 52 12.60 -5.86 -17.10
C LEU A 52 11.32 -6.36 -16.42
N ALA A 53 11.27 -7.64 -16.05
CA ALA A 53 10.15 -8.19 -15.31
C ALA A 53 10.06 -7.59 -13.90
N PHE A 54 11.20 -7.47 -13.20
CA PHE A 54 11.29 -6.81 -11.91
C PHE A 54 10.81 -5.36 -11.96
N ASP A 55 11.29 -4.56 -12.93
CA ASP A 55 10.91 -3.15 -13.06
C ASP A 55 9.40 -2.99 -13.29
N ARG A 56 8.82 -3.82 -14.17
CA ARG A 56 7.38 -3.85 -14.40
C ARG A 56 6.62 -4.15 -13.11
N ASP A 57 7.02 -5.21 -12.41
CA ASP A 57 6.31 -5.68 -11.21
C ASP A 57 6.48 -4.68 -10.05
N ALA A 58 7.61 -3.99 -9.95
CA ALA A 58 7.86 -2.94 -8.97
C ALA A 58 6.97 -1.72 -9.22
N LEU A 59 6.77 -1.33 -10.48
CA LEU A 59 5.84 -0.25 -10.84
C LEU A 59 4.39 -0.60 -10.51
N ILE A 60 3.99 -1.85 -10.74
CA ILE A 60 2.66 -2.35 -10.40
C ILE A 60 2.47 -2.34 -8.87
N ALA A 61 3.43 -2.88 -8.12
CA ALA A 61 3.40 -2.89 -6.66
C ALA A 61 3.30 -1.46 -6.11
N GLY A 62 4.15 -0.54 -6.58
CA GLY A 62 4.11 0.86 -6.20
C GLY A 62 2.79 1.57 -6.55
N ARG A 63 2.17 1.25 -7.69
CA ARG A 63 0.83 1.75 -8.03
C ARG A 63 -0.23 1.20 -7.07
N SER A 64 -0.17 -0.08 -6.72
CA SER A 64 -1.13 -0.68 -5.78
C SER A 64 -1.11 0.02 -4.41
N CYS A 65 0.07 0.43 -3.93
CA CYS A 65 0.20 1.21 -2.70
C CYS A 65 -0.45 2.59 -2.80
N ARG A 66 -0.27 3.29 -3.92
CA ARG A 66 -0.92 4.57 -4.16
C ARG A 66 -2.44 4.44 -4.22
N ASP A 67 -2.94 3.38 -4.86
CA ASP A 67 -4.37 3.11 -4.95
C ASP A 67 -4.97 2.77 -3.57
N ALA A 68 -4.25 2.00 -2.74
CA ALA A 68 -4.63 1.75 -1.34
C ALA A 68 -4.72 3.05 -0.54
N LEU A 69 -3.71 3.90 -0.61
CA LEU A 69 -3.73 5.21 0.05
C LEU A 69 -4.90 6.08 -0.43
N ALA A 70 -5.20 6.07 -1.74
CA ALA A 70 -6.33 6.80 -2.29
C ALA A 70 -7.67 6.31 -1.72
N ARG A 71 -7.86 4.98 -1.54
CA ARG A 71 -9.06 4.41 -0.90
C ARG A 71 -9.20 4.88 0.55
N VAL A 72 -8.12 4.83 1.33
CA VAL A 72 -8.08 5.31 2.71
C VAL A 72 -8.44 6.79 2.79
N CYS A 73 -7.85 7.60 1.92
CA CYS A 73 -8.14 9.02 1.85
C CYS A 73 -9.60 9.30 1.47
N GLY A 74 -10.15 8.56 0.51
CA GLY A 74 -11.57 8.62 0.16
C GLY A 74 -12.46 8.27 1.37
N TRP A 75 -12.13 7.20 2.09
CA TRP A 75 -12.85 6.77 3.29
C TRP A 75 -12.92 7.88 4.36
N HIS A 76 -11.81 8.57 4.60
CA HIS A 76 -11.73 9.68 5.55
C HIS A 76 -12.48 10.93 5.06
N LYS A 77 -12.32 11.32 3.79
CA LYS A 77 -13.02 12.46 3.19
C LYS A 77 -14.54 12.27 3.26
N MET A 78 -15.05 11.05 2.99
CA MET A 78 -16.48 10.71 3.13
C MET A 78 -17.01 10.86 4.56
N ARG A 79 -16.14 10.84 5.57
CA ARG A 79 -16.49 11.02 6.99
C ARG A 79 -16.23 12.44 7.50
N GLY A 80 -15.97 13.37 6.60
CA GLY A 80 -15.76 14.79 6.92
C GLY A 80 -14.37 15.10 7.47
N ALA A 81 -13.42 14.16 7.42
CA ALA A 81 -12.04 14.46 7.78
C ALA A 81 -11.37 15.30 6.69
N GLN A 82 -10.64 16.33 7.10
CA GLN A 82 -9.77 17.11 6.21
C GLN A 82 -8.39 16.46 6.17
N VAL A 83 -8.12 15.71 5.10
CA VAL A 83 -6.87 14.98 4.92
C VAL A 83 -6.17 15.49 3.67
N ASN A 84 -4.88 15.81 3.78
CA ASN A 84 -4.07 16.19 2.63
C ASN A 84 -3.50 14.93 1.97
N CYS A 85 -4.19 14.53 0.92
CA CYS A 85 -3.84 13.56 -0.09
C CYS A 85 -4.47 14.08 -1.40
#